data_AF-A0A933J5B5-F1
#
_entry.id   AF-A0A933J5B5-F1
#
_cell.length_a   1.000
_cell.length_b   1.000
_cell.length_c   1.000
_cell.angle_alpha   90.00
_cell.angle_beta   90.00
_cell.angle_gamma   90.00
#
_symmetry.space_group_name_H-M   'P 1'
#
loop_
_entity.id
_entity.type
_entity.pdbx_description
1 polymer ?
#
loop_
_entity_poly.entity_id
_entity_poly.type
_entity_poly.pdbx_seq_one_letter_code
_entity_poly.pdbx_strand_id
1 'polypeptide(L)'
;MQALLGTRTTGDLNLIAQVLMLVALWIGFYFARTKQIPKHRNMQTTVVLANLFLIAFVMVTSFYSFVIAGGTTSGTVATLMMAHGLLGLVAEIVGIYLILRMRTQLIPPRFRVRNFKLVMRSLITLWTLIVILGLGIYYFRYLAPRAGAGGTTLARLRQDAGGIALHAEEMQAAAQRGNLETAKRHAEHVINQIVGEKGADYGDLDKDGFLEDPGDGTGAINYLQQVRDEYAGGSNGAQVAAIAGQVREQMLKVVAASKTILQASDLRAIGPQVAEVATLSEQIGRGREQSVPHIASVLQLNPAAPTVTAENVPSAPNTVTVDMKDFAYAPESINVKRGTTVVFVNRDNAKHTVTEDGGKFNSEDIAAGKTYTLTFDEPGTFPYFCKFHGDKGGIDMAGKVVVEP
;
A
#
# COMPACT_ATOMS: atom_id res chain seq x y z
N MET A 1 22.87 3.71 6.53
CA MET A 1 23.20 5.16 6.41
C MET A 1 22.00 5.93 6.96
N GLN A 2 22.23 6.92 7.83
CA GLN A 2 21.15 7.71 8.45
C GLN A 2 20.28 8.42 7.40
N ALA A 3 18.98 8.53 7.70
CA ALA A 3 18.01 9.28 6.92
C ALA A 3 18.40 10.77 6.89
N LEU A 4 18.49 11.37 5.70
CA LEU A 4 18.91 12.77 5.55
C LEU A 4 17.70 13.71 5.68
N LEU A 5 16.50 13.26 5.29
CA LEU A 5 15.23 13.99 5.32
C LEU A 5 14.03 13.10 5.69
N GLY A 6 14.25 12.06 6.52
CA GLY A 6 13.21 11.16 7.01
C GLY A 6 13.00 9.87 6.20
N THR A 7 13.81 9.58 5.17
CA THR A 7 13.78 8.28 4.44
C THR A 7 15.17 7.77 4.02
N ARG A 8 15.20 6.68 3.22
CA ARG A 8 16.40 6.10 2.60
C ARG A 8 17.08 7.07 1.63
N THR A 9 18.38 6.86 1.43
CA THR A 9 19.29 7.77 0.71
C THR A 9 18.88 8.10 -0.73
N THR A 10 18.32 7.19 -1.53
CA THR A 10 18.06 7.46 -2.96
C THR A 10 16.86 8.38 -3.21
N GLY A 11 15.80 8.27 -2.41
CA GLY A 11 14.63 9.17 -2.49
C GLY A 11 15.01 10.60 -2.10
N ASP A 12 15.68 10.74 -0.95
CA ASP A 12 16.21 12.00 -0.45
C ASP A 12 17.19 12.65 -1.45
N LEU A 13 18.14 11.87 -1.98
CA LEU A 13 19.12 12.35 -2.95
C LEU A 13 18.46 12.77 -4.27
N ASN A 14 17.47 12.03 -4.76
CA ASN A 14 16.73 12.41 -5.95
C ASN A 14 15.96 13.71 -5.71
N LEU A 15 15.29 13.85 -4.56
CA LEU A 15 14.56 15.06 -4.21
C LEU A 15 15.49 16.29 -4.16
N ILE A 16 16.63 16.16 -3.47
CA ILE A 16 17.64 17.21 -3.39
C ILE A 16 18.16 17.57 -4.78
N ALA A 17 18.49 16.57 -5.60
CA ALA A 17 18.94 16.80 -6.97
C ALA A 17 17.88 17.55 -7.80
N GLN A 18 16.61 17.20 -7.69
CA GLN A 18 15.52 17.88 -8.38
C GLN A 18 15.35 19.34 -7.93
N VAL A 19 15.46 19.62 -6.63
CA VAL A 19 15.43 21.00 -6.10
C VAL A 19 16.61 21.82 -6.60
N LEU A 20 17.83 21.26 -6.55
CA LEU A 20 19.04 21.93 -7.04
C LEU A 20 18.98 22.21 -8.55
N MET A 21 18.46 21.25 -9.32
CA MET A 21 18.25 21.43 -10.76
C MET A 21 17.20 22.50 -11.05
N LEU A 22 16.10 22.56 -10.30
CA LEU A 22 15.11 23.63 -10.45
C LEU A 22 15.72 25.02 -10.21
N VAL A 23 16.54 25.16 -9.18
CA VAL A 23 17.30 26.39 -8.93
C VAL A 23 18.21 26.72 -10.11
N ALA A 24 18.94 25.73 -10.65
CA ALA A 24 19.79 25.92 -11.82
C ALA A 24 19.01 26.32 -13.09
N LEU A 25 17.79 25.80 -13.30
CA LEU A 25 16.91 26.23 -14.39
C LEU A 25 16.55 27.71 -14.27
N TRP A 26 16.20 28.18 -13.07
CA TRP A 26 15.88 29.59 -12.81
C TRP A 26 17.10 30.51 -12.94
N ILE A 27 18.30 30.07 -12.51
CA ILE A 27 19.56 30.78 -12.78
C ILE A 27 19.80 30.89 -14.30
N GLY A 28 19.57 29.81 -15.04
CA GLY A 28 19.67 29.85 -16.49
C GLY A 28 18.65 30.79 -17.13
N PHE A 29 17.42 30.86 -16.62
CA PHE A 29 16.43 31.85 -17.06
C PHE A 29 16.92 33.29 -16.81
N TYR A 30 17.55 33.56 -15.66
CA TYR A 30 18.19 34.84 -15.37
C TYR A 30 19.30 35.18 -16.37
N PHE A 31 20.15 34.21 -16.77
CA PHE A 31 21.14 34.43 -17.83
C PHE A 31 20.50 34.80 -19.18
N ALA A 32 19.36 34.19 -19.53
CA ALA A 32 18.63 34.58 -20.74
C ALA A 32 18.10 36.02 -20.65
N ARG A 33 17.58 36.43 -19.50
CA ARG A 33 17.07 37.80 -19.27
C ARG A 33 18.17 38.86 -19.31
N THR A 34 19.37 38.52 -18.83
CA THR A 34 20.56 39.39 -18.87
C THR A 34 21.37 39.27 -20.17
N LYS A 35 20.82 38.62 -21.21
CA LYS A 35 21.43 38.43 -22.53
C LYS A 35 22.74 37.61 -22.52
N GLN A 36 23.03 36.88 -21.44
CA GLN A 36 24.16 35.94 -21.34
C GLN A 36 23.81 34.58 -21.97
N ILE A 37 23.50 34.59 -23.28
CA ILE A 37 22.96 33.43 -24.00
C ILE A 37 23.86 32.18 -23.96
N PRO A 38 25.21 32.28 -24.07
CA PRO A 38 26.07 31.10 -23.97
C PRO A 38 25.96 30.41 -22.60
N LYS A 39 25.90 31.18 -21.51
CA LYS A 39 25.75 30.64 -20.14
C LYS A 39 24.38 30.00 -19.94
N HIS A 40 23.30 30.66 -20.38
CA HIS A 40 21.96 30.08 -20.40
C HIS A 40 21.97 28.73 -21.11
N ARG A 41 22.45 28.70 -22.36
CA ARG A 41 22.46 27.49 -23.19
C ARG A 41 23.23 26.34 -22.52
N ASN A 42 24.40 26.62 -21.96
CA ASN A 42 25.21 25.61 -21.26
C ASN A 42 24.47 25.08 -20.03
N MET A 43 23.99 25.97 -19.15
CA MET A 43 23.26 25.58 -17.95
C MET A 43 22.03 24.72 -18.26
N GLN A 44 21.18 25.16 -19.21
CA GLN A 44 19.98 24.40 -19.58
C GLN A 44 20.32 23.04 -20.19
N THR A 45 21.39 22.97 -20.99
CA THR A 45 21.83 21.67 -21.57
C THR A 45 22.26 20.73 -20.44
N THR A 46 23.07 21.21 -19.50
CA THR A 46 23.55 20.39 -18.38
C THR A 46 22.39 19.89 -17.52
N VAL A 47 21.43 20.75 -17.16
CA VAL A 47 20.33 20.35 -16.28
C VAL A 47 19.42 19.30 -16.93
N VAL A 48 19.02 19.50 -18.19
CA VAL A 48 18.16 18.52 -18.88
C VAL A 48 18.87 17.18 -19.02
N LEU A 49 20.15 17.17 -19.40
CA LEU A 49 20.91 15.90 -19.51
C LEU A 49 21.12 15.22 -18.15
N ALA A 50 21.36 15.98 -17.08
CA ALA A 50 21.44 15.44 -15.72
C ALA A 50 20.09 14.85 -15.29
N ASN A 51 18.98 15.50 -15.65
CA ASN A 51 17.65 14.97 -15.36
C ASN A 51 17.35 13.69 -16.16
N LEU A 52 17.75 13.61 -17.42
CA LEU A 52 17.60 12.38 -18.21
C LEU A 52 18.29 11.19 -17.55
N PHE A 53 19.48 11.41 -16.97
CA PHE A 53 20.17 10.38 -16.18
C PHE A 53 19.36 9.97 -14.94
N LEU A 54 18.87 10.93 -14.15
CA LEU A 54 18.05 10.62 -12.97
C LEU A 54 16.74 9.92 -13.33
N ILE A 55 16.10 10.30 -14.45
CA ILE A 55 14.92 9.61 -14.96
C ILE A 55 15.27 8.15 -15.23
N ALA A 56 16.32 7.89 -16.02
CA ALA A 56 16.66 6.54 -16.47
C ALA A 56 17.03 5.60 -15.31
N PHE A 57 17.81 6.07 -14.34
CA PHE A 57 18.41 5.19 -13.33
C PHE A 57 17.73 5.24 -11.97
N VAL A 58 17.02 6.33 -11.64
CA VAL A 58 16.39 6.51 -10.33
C VAL A 58 14.87 6.47 -10.46
N MET A 59 14.29 7.33 -11.29
CA MET A 59 12.83 7.48 -11.35
C MET A 59 12.15 6.30 -12.05
N VAL A 60 12.68 5.83 -13.18
CA VAL A 60 12.11 4.68 -13.90
C VAL A 60 12.20 3.42 -13.04
N THR A 61 13.34 3.19 -12.36
CA THR A 61 13.51 2.07 -11.45
C THR A 61 12.50 2.13 -10.31
N SER A 62 12.34 3.29 -9.67
CA SER A 62 11.36 3.49 -8.59
C SER A 62 9.91 3.31 -9.08
N PHE A 63 9.58 3.85 -10.25
CA PHE A 63 8.24 3.72 -10.85
C PHE A 63 7.94 2.28 -11.24
N TYR A 64 8.90 1.58 -11.84
CA TYR A 64 8.78 0.17 -12.19
C TYR A 64 8.51 -0.67 -10.96
N SER A 65 9.34 -0.53 -9.91
CA SER A 65 9.17 -1.29 -8.66
C SER A 65 7.82 -1.04 -8.00
N PHE A 66 7.32 0.20 -8.02
CA PHE A 66 6.10 0.57 -7.31
C PHE A 66 4.82 0.31 -8.13
N VAL A 67 4.74 0.85 -9.35
CA VAL A 67 3.50 0.85 -10.15
C VAL A 67 3.39 -0.39 -11.04
N ILE A 68 4.49 -0.82 -11.69
CA ILE A 68 4.46 -1.94 -12.64
C ILE A 68 4.59 -3.27 -11.91
N ALA A 69 5.74 -3.49 -11.25
CA ALA A 69 6.03 -4.71 -10.53
C ALA A 69 5.17 -4.86 -9.27
N GLY A 70 4.90 -3.74 -8.57
CA GLY A 70 4.03 -3.71 -7.40
C GLY A 70 2.53 -3.69 -7.72
N GLY A 71 2.12 -3.64 -8.99
CA GLY A 71 0.71 -3.70 -9.40
C GLY A 71 -0.18 -2.54 -8.94
N THR A 72 0.37 -1.50 -8.33
CA THR A 72 -0.40 -0.39 -7.76
C THR A 72 -0.71 0.69 -8.80
N THR A 73 -1.74 0.45 -9.61
CA THR A 73 -2.23 1.46 -10.59
C THR A 73 -3.39 2.31 -10.07
N SER A 74 -3.94 1.99 -8.89
CA SER A 74 -5.06 2.69 -8.26
C SER A 74 -4.66 3.36 -6.94
N GLY A 75 -5.37 4.42 -6.56
CA GLY A 75 -5.13 5.19 -5.33
C GLY A 75 -4.39 6.52 -5.55
N THR A 76 -4.57 7.47 -4.62
CA THR A 76 -4.12 8.86 -4.77
C THR A 76 -2.63 8.98 -5.08
N VAL A 77 -1.77 8.25 -4.36
CA VAL A 77 -0.31 8.32 -4.58
C VAL A 77 0.09 7.74 -5.94
N ALA A 78 -0.46 6.59 -6.33
CA ALA A 78 -0.21 5.99 -7.64
C ALA A 78 -0.69 6.91 -8.79
N THR A 79 -1.90 7.48 -8.67
CA THR A 79 -2.43 8.46 -9.64
C THR A 79 -1.55 9.70 -9.74
N LEU A 80 -1.10 10.25 -8.60
CA LEU A 80 -0.17 11.39 -8.59
C LEU A 80 1.19 11.04 -9.21
N MET A 81 1.72 9.83 -8.95
CA MET A 81 2.96 9.35 -9.55
C MET A 81 2.84 9.15 -11.07
N MET A 82 1.73 8.60 -11.56
CA MET A 82 1.46 8.50 -13.00
C MET A 82 1.34 9.88 -13.64
N ALA A 83 0.60 10.80 -13.01
CA ALA A 83 0.48 12.18 -13.49
C ALA A 83 1.84 12.89 -13.53
N HIS A 84 2.65 12.74 -12.49
CA HIS A 84 4.01 13.28 -12.42
C HIS A 84 4.90 12.70 -13.53
N GLY A 85 4.88 11.38 -13.72
CA GLY A 85 5.66 10.70 -14.76
C GLY A 85 5.28 11.16 -16.18
N LEU A 86 3.98 11.30 -16.47
CA LEU A 86 3.50 11.75 -17.77
C LEU A 86 3.87 13.21 -18.05
N LEU A 87 3.63 14.10 -17.08
CA LEU A 87 4.02 15.51 -17.20
C LEU A 87 5.54 15.67 -17.33
N GLY A 88 6.30 14.89 -16.56
CA GLY A 88 7.76 14.81 -16.64
C GLY A 88 8.26 14.39 -18.01
N LEU A 89 7.69 13.33 -18.58
CA LEU A 89 8.03 12.85 -19.92
C LEU A 89 7.79 13.93 -20.98
N VAL A 90 6.65 14.61 -20.94
CA VAL A 90 6.34 15.71 -21.87
C VAL A 90 7.36 16.85 -21.71
N ALA A 91 7.67 17.25 -20.48
CA ALA A 91 8.63 18.31 -20.21
C ALA A 91 10.04 17.95 -20.71
N GLU A 92 10.48 16.71 -20.50
CA GLU A 92 11.79 16.22 -20.91
C GLU A 92 11.92 16.17 -22.45
N ILE A 93 10.91 15.65 -23.16
CA ILE A 93 10.87 15.63 -24.63
C ILE A 93 10.96 17.05 -25.19
N VAL A 94 10.20 18.00 -24.63
CA VAL A 94 10.25 19.40 -25.06
C VAL A 94 11.60 20.04 -24.74
N GLY A 95 12.20 19.72 -23.59
CA GLY A 95 13.54 20.16 -23.20
C GLY A 95 14.63 19.70 -24.18
N ILE A 96 14.63 18.40 -24.51
CA ILE A 96 15.55 17.81 -25.50
C ILE A 96 15.34 18.46 -26.88
N TYR A 97 14.09 18.64 -27.32
CA TYR A 97 13.78 19.36 -28.54
C TYR A 97 14.40 20.77 -28.58
N LEU A 98 14.26 21.54 -27.50
CA LEU A 98 14.83 22.89 -27.42
C LEU A 98 16.36 22.87 -27.43
N ILE A 99 16.99 21.90 -26.76
CA ILE A 99 18.45 21.72 -26.80
C ILE A 99 18.91 21.41 -28.22
N LEU A 100 18.30 20.43 -28.89
CA LEU A 100 18.63 20.07 -30.27
C LEU A 100 18.45 21.28 -31.20
N ARG A 101 17.38 22.06 -31.02
CA ARG A 101 17.15 23.29 -31.77
C ARG A 101 18.21 24.37 -31.52
N MET A 102 18.71 24.50 -30.30
CA MET A 102 19.70 25.52 -29.92
C MET A 102 21.15 25.11 -30.24
N ARG A 103 21.42 23.81 -30.28
CA ARG A 103 22.78 23.24 -30.42
C ARG A 103 23.10 22.75 -31.82
N THR A 104 22.08 22.38 -32.60
CA THR A 104 22.26 21.70 -33.88
C THR A 104 21.38 22.32 -34.96
N GLN A 105 21.61 21.92 -36.20
CA GLN A 105 20.74 22.24 -37.34
C GLN A 105 19.84 21.05 -37.74
N LEU A 106 19.77 20.01 -36.90
CA LEU A 106 19.10 18.75 -37.22
C LEU A 106 17.60 18.90 -37.44
N ILE A 107 16.97 19.93 -36.85
CA ILE A 107 15.52 20.13 -36.91
C ILE A 107 15.13 20.89 -38.19
N PRO A 108 14.40 20.24 -39.13
CA PRO A 108 13.93 20.89 -40.36
C PRO A 108 13.02 22.09 -40.07
N PRO A 109 12.99 23.13 -40.93
CA PRO A 109 12.18 24.33 -40.72
C PRO A 109 10.69 24.06 -40.44
N ARG A 110 10.10 23.05 -41.08
CA ARG A 110 8.69 22.66 -40.89
C ARG A 110 8.33 22.21 -39.47
N PHE A 111 9.30 21.75 -38.69
CA PHE A 111 9.11 21.28 -37.31
C PHE A 111 9.58 22.30 -36.25
N ARG A 112 9.93 23.53 -36.66
CA ARG A 112 10.37 24.58 -35.75
C ARG A 112 9.18 25.32 -35.17
N VAL A 113 9.05 25.32 -33.85
CA VAL A 113 8.02 26.13 -33.16
C VAL A 113 8.25 27.61 -33.45
N ARG A 114 7.18 28.31 -33.84
CA ARG A 114 7.23 29.73 -34.21
C ARG A 114 7.53 30.62 -33.00
N ASN A 115 6.83 30.38 -31.88
CA ASN A 115 6.95 31.22 -30.68
C ASN A 115 7.92 30.62 -29.64
N PHE A 116 9.22 30.67 -29.95
CA PHE A 116 10.27 30.05 -29.13
C PHE A 116 10.28 30.55 -27.67
N LYS A 117 10.07 31.85 -27.46
CA LYS A 117 10.07 32.44 -26.11
C LYS A 117 8.91 31.93 -25.26
N LEU A 118 7.74 31.74 -25.85
CA LEU A 118 6.58 31.19 -25.15
C LEU A 118 6.87 29.75 -24.70
N VAL A 119 7.35 28.91 -25.61
CA VAL A 119 7.66 27.50 -25.30
C VAL A 119 8.70 27.39 -24.17
N MET A 120 9.75 28.21 -24.19
CA MET A 120 10.74 28.22 -23.11
C MET A 120 10.14 28.64 -21.75
N ARG A 121 9.24 29.63 -21.73
CA ARG A 121 8.56 30.08 -20.50
C ARG A 121 7.59 29.03 -19.98
N SER A 122 6.77 28.46 -20.87
CA SER A 122 5.87 27.37 -20.53
C SER A 122 6.62 26.17 -19.96
N LEU A 123 7.80 25.87 -20.51
CA LEU A 123 8.60 24.75 -20.04
C LEU A 123 9.14 24.98 -18.61
N ILE A 124 9.71 26.15 -18.29
CA ILE A 124 10.19 26.41 -16.91
C ILE A 124 9.04 26.43 -15.90
N THR A 125 7.85 26.93 -16.29
CA THR A 125 6.64 26.85 -15.47
C THR A 125 6.23 25.41 -15.23
N LEU A 126 6.16 24.59 -16.29
CA LEU A 126 5.81 23.16 -16.19
C LEU A 126 6.78 22.41 -15.29
N TRP A 127 8.09 22.62 -15.46
CA TRP A 127 9.12 22.05 -14.59
C TRP A 127 8.94 22.42 -13.12
N THR A 128 8.62 23.69 -12.84
CA THR A 128 8.36 24.15 -11.46
C THR A 128 7.16 23.41 -10.86
N LEU A 129 6.06 23.26 -11.61
CA LEU A 129 4.87 22.53 -11.16
C LEU A 129 5.15 21.04 -10.94
N ILE A 130 5.94 20.40 -11.80
CA ILE A 130 6.32 18.99 -11.68
C ILE A 130 7.14 18.75 -10.41
N VAL A 131 8.09 19.64 -10.08
CA VAL A 131 8.88 19.54 -8.85
C VAL A 131 8.02 19.75 -7.60
N ILE A 132 7.08 20.70 -7.63
CA ILE A 132 6.11 20.89 -6.53
C ILE A 132 5.24 19.64 -6.35
N LEU A 133 4.75 19.06 -7.45
CA LEU A 133 4.02 17.80 -7.42
C LEU A 133 4.88 16.66 -6.83
N GLY A 134 6.15 16.57 -7.23
CA GLY A 134 7.11 15.61 -6.68
C GLY A 134 7.35 15.78 -5.18
N LEU A 135 7.48 17.02 -4.69
CA LEU A 135 7.55 17.35 -3.26
C LEU A 135 6.27 16.93 -2.53
N GLY A 136 5.09 17.15 -3.13
CA GLY A 136 3.81 16.71 -2.59
C GLY A 136 3.72 15.19 -2.48
N ILE A 137 4.12 14.45 -3.51
CA ILE A 137 4.18 12.99 -3.50
C ILE A 137 5.14 12.51 -2.40
N TYR A 138 6.34 13.10 -2.31
CA TYR A 138 7.31 12.76 -1.27
C TYR A 138 6.72 12.99 0.13
N TYR A 139 6.07 14.14 0.35
CA TYR A 139 5.38 14.42 1.60
C TYR A 139 4.34 13.34 1.91
N PHE A 140 3.37 13.08 1.03
CA PHE A 140 2.32 12.09 1.29
C PHE A 140 2.80 10.65 1.43
N ARG A 141 3.92 10.31 0.78
CA ARG A 141 4.47 8.95 0.81
C ARG A 141 5.33 8.68 2.05
N TYR A 142 5.99 9.70 2.58
CA TYR A 142 7.08 9.52 3.53
C TYR A 142 7.01 10.39 4.78
N LEU A 143 6.45 11.60 4.69
CA LEU A 143 6.46 12.57 5.80
C LEU A 143 5.09 12.81 6.41
N ALA A 144 4.03 12.70 5.61
CA ALA A 144 2.66 12.81 6.09
C ALA A 144 2.48 11.69 7.11
N PRO A 145 2.19 12.04 8.38
CA PRO A 145 1.69 11.05 9.32
C PRO A 145 0.56 10.33 8.60
N ARG A 146 0.57 8.99 8.57
CA ARG A 146 -0.57 8.25 8.03
C ARG A 146 -1.77 8.75 8.81
N ALA A 147 -2.56 9.62 8.18
CA ALA A 147 -3.63 10.34 8.86
C ALA A 147 -4.45 9.26 9.52
N GLY A 148 -4.52 9.30 10.85
CA GLY A 148 -5.18 8.29 11.62
C GLY A 148 -6.61 8.17 11.12
N ALA A 149 -6.88 7.17 10.27
CA ALA A 149 -8.22 6.68 10.00
C ALA A 149 -8.98 6.66 11.34
N GLY A 150 -9.94 7.56 11.50
CA GLY A 150 -10.70 7.71 12.73
C GLY A 150 -11.29 6.37 13.11
N GLY A 151 -10.75 5.77 14.17
CA GLY A 151 -11.09 4.44 14.64
C GLY A 151 -10.69 4.32 16.10
N THR A 152 -11.44 3.55 16.88
CA THR A 152 -11.17 3.33 18.30
C THR A 152 -9.85 2.58 18.51
N THR A 153 -9.28 2.65 19.71
CA THR A 153 -8.08 1.90 20.12
C THR A 153 -8.20 0.40 19.79
N LEU A 154 -9.37 -0.18 20.02
CA LEU A 154 -9.66 -1.58 19.72
C LEU A 154 -9.71 -1.86 18.21
N ALA A 155 -10.18 -0.92 17.39
CA ALA A 155 -10.17 -1.06 15.94
C ALA A 155 -8.73 -1.07 15.39
N ARG A 156 -7.86 -0.23 15.96
CA ARG A 156 -6.43 -0.22 15.66
C ARG A 156 -5.74 -1.52 16.04
N LEU A 157 -6.00 -1.99 17.26
CA LEU A 157 -5.50 -3.29 17.72
C LEU A 157 -5.92 -4.44 16.80
N ARG A 158 -7.19 -4.46 16.35
CA ARG A 158 -7.69 -5.47 15.40
C ARG A 158 -6.98 -5.39 14.05
N GLN A 159 -6.78 -4.19 13.54
CA GLN A 159 -6.07 -3.97 12.28
C GLN A 159 -4.63 -4.49 12.36
N ASP A 160 -3.90 -4.15 13.44
CA ASP A 160 -2.54 -4.61 13.62
C ASP A 160 -2.47 -6.13 13.81
N ALA A 161 -3.38 -6.70 14.61
CA ALA A 161 -3.45 -8.15 14.81
C ALA A 161 -3.73 -8.91 13.49
N GLY A 162 -4.57 -8.37 12.61
CA GLY A 162 -4.80 -8.93 11.27
C GLY A 162 -3.59 -8.81 10.35
N GLY A 163 -2.87 -7.68 10.39
CA GLY A 163 -1.62 -7.50 9.62
C GLY A 163 -0.50 -8.44 10.06
N ILE A 164 -0.40 -8.68 11.37
CA ILE A 164 0.54 -9.66 11.95
C ILE A 164 0.25 -11.07 11.42
N ALA A 165 -1.02 -11.50 11.39
CA ALA A 165 -1.43 -12.78 10.82
C ALA A 165 -1.06 -12.90 9.33
N LEU A 166 -1.36 -11.87 8.53
CA LEU A 166 -1.05 -11.85 7.10
C LEU A 166 0.46 -11.97 6.83
N HIS A 167 1.30 -11.21 7.54
CA HIS A 167 2.74 -11.31 7.36
C HIS A 167 3.32 -12.64 7.84
N ALA A 168 2.71 -13.27 8.85
CA ALA A 168 3.08 -14.62 9.28
C ALA A 168 2.74 -15.69 8.23
N GLU A 169 1.62 -15.56 7.52
CA GLU A 169 1.25 -16.43 6.39
C GLU A 169 2.25 -16.28 5.23
N GLU A 170 2.58 -15.05 4.84
CA GLU A 170 3.56 -14.79 3.79
C GLU A 170 4.97 -15.27 4.18
N MET A 171 5.35 -15.13 5.45
CA MET A 171 6.58 -15.70 5.99
C MET A 171 6.61 -17.23 5.80
N GLN A 172 5.52 -17.90 6.14
CA GLN A 172 5.39 -19.36 5.98
C GLN A 172 5.45 -19.77 4.51
N ALA A 173 4.75 -19.06 3.63
CA ALA A 173 4.76 -19.31 2.20
C ALA A 173 6.17 -19.07 1.59
N ALA A 174 6.87 -18.02 2.02
CA ALA A 174 8.23 -17.74 1.60
C ALA A 174 9.21 -18.85 2.03
N ALA A 175 9.09 -19.35 3.27
CA ALA A 175 9.90 -20.46 3.76
C ALA A 175 9.64 -21.75 2.96
N GLN A 176 8.38 -22.06 2.65
CA GLN A 176 8.02 -23.22 1.81
C GLN A 176 8.58 -23.12 0.38
N ARG A 177 8.66 -21.91 -0.17
CA ARG A 177 9.25 -21.64 -1.49
C ARG A 177 10.79 -21.65 -1.49
N GLY A 178 11.45 -21.87 -0.36
CA GLY A 178 12.91 -21.88 -0.31
C GLY A 178 13.54 -20.49 -0.21
N ASN A 179 12.80 -19.46 0.22
CA ASN A 179 13.27 -18.07 0.23
C ASN A 179 13.48 -17.53 1.66
N LEU A 180 14.69 -17.73 2.20
CA LEU A 180 15.07 -17.30 3.56
C LEU A 180 14.99 -15.78 3.73
N GLU A 181 15.51 -15.02 2.78
CA GLU A 181 15.57 -13.55 2.86
C GLU A 181 14.17 -12.94 2.92
N THR A 182 13.22 -13.49 2.16
CA THR A 182 11.81 -13.04 2.23
C THR A 182 11.14 -13.45 3.54
N ALA A 183 11.45 -14.64 4.07
CA ALA A 183 10.97 -15.04 5.40
C ALA A 183 11.51 -14.13 6.51
N LYS A 184 12.78 -13.71 6.42
CA LYS A 184 13.40 -12.76 7.35
C LYS A 184 12.75 -11.38 7.29
N ARG A 185 12.50 -10.86 6.08
CA ARG A 185 11.78 -9.60 5.88
C ARG A 185 10.42 -9.61 6.55
N HIS A 186 9.63 -10.67 6.32
CA HIS A 186 8.34 -10.79 6.99
C HIS A 186 8.47 -10.98 8.51
N ALA A 187 9.57 -11.57 9.00
CA ALA A 187 9.84 -11.65 10.44
C ALA A 187 10.11 -10.28 11.04
N GLU A 188 10.82 -9.39 10.34
CA GLU A 188 10.96 -7.99 10.70
C GLU A 188 9.60 -7.27 10.73
N HIS A 189 8.80 -7.40 9.67
CA HIS A 189 7.46 -6.77 9.59
C HIS A 189 6.61 -7.12 10.80
N VAL A 190 6.56 -8.41 11.15
CA VAL A 190 5.82 -8.93 12.31
C VAL A 190 6.34 -8.31 13.61
N ILE A 191 7.66 -8.23 13.80
CA ILE A 191 8.24 -7.63 15.02
C ILE A 191 7.89 -6.15 15.10
N ASN A 192 8.18 -5.38 14.05
CA ASN A 192 7.97 -3.94 14.01
C ASN A 192 6.50 -3.59 14.26
N GLN A 193 5.56 -4.33 13.66
CA GLN A 193 4.13 -4.15 13.87
C GLN A 193 3.66 -4.52 15.29
N ILE A 194 4.29 -5.49 15.95
CA ILE A 194 3.97 -5.86 17.33
C ILE A 194 4.50 -4.82 18.33
N VAL A 195 5.76 -4.43 18.19
CA VAL A 195 6.47 -3.65 19.22
C VAL A 195 6.33 -2.14 19.05
N GLY A 196 6.16 -1.67 17.81
CA GLY A 196 6.10 -0.24 17.47
C GLY A 196 7.43 0.49 17.63
N GLU A 197 7.51 1.73 17.12
CA GLU A 197 8.73 2.55 17.03
C GLU A 197 9.47 2.75 18.35
N LYS A 198 8.74 2.70 19.48
CA LYS A 198 9.29 2.88 20.82
C LYS A 198 9.75 1.56 21.47
N GLY A 199 9.49 0.43 20.81
CA GLY A 199 9.88 -0.89 21.28
C GLY A 199 11.39 -1.12 21.15
N ALA A 200 11.97 -1.86 22.09
CA ALA A 200 13.40 -2.16 22.10
C ALA A 200 13.87 -3.01 20.89
N ASP A 201 12.94 -3.77 20.31
CA ASP A 201 13.19 -4.64 19.16
C ASP A 201 12.72 -4.01 17.82
N TYR A 202 12.42 -2.70 17.79
CA TYR A 202 12.05 -2.02 16.55
C TYR A 202 13.29 -1.64 15.73
N GLY A 203 13.26 -1.90 14.43
CA GLY A 203 14.35 -1.50 13.55
C GLY A 203 14.41 -2.26 12.23
N ASP A 204 15.50 -2.00 11.51
CA ASP A 204 16.01 -2.82 10.41
C ASP A 204 16.77 -4.00 11.06
N LEU A 205 16.05 -5.11 11.22
CA LEU A 205 16.45 -6.28 11.98
C LEU A 205 17.08 -7.36 11.08
N ASP A 206 16.67 -7.45 9.82
CA ASP A 206 17.30 -8.35 8.85
C ASP A 206 18.60 -7.78 8.25
N LYS A 207 18.84 -6.47 8.45
CA LYS A 207 20.06 -5.73 8.07
C LYS A 207 20.26 -5.65 6.57
N ASP A 208 19.20 -5.72 5.78
CA ASP A 208 19.24 -5.47 4.34
C ASP A 208 19.36 -3.96 4.02
N GLY A 209 19.34 -3.11 5.06
CA GLY A 209 19.45 -1.65 4.98
C GLY A 209 18.10 -0.93 4.98
N PHE A 210 17.01 -1.68 5.17
CA PHE A 210 15.66 -1.27 4.91
C PHE A 210 14.76 -1.50 6.13
N LEU A 211 14.50 -0.44 6.91
CA LEU A 211 13.44 -0.48 7.93
C LEU A 211 12.07 -0.67 7.24
N GLU A 212 11.38 -1.77 7.57
CA GLU A 212 10.06 -2.10 7.06
C GLU A 212 9.05 -2.28 8.21
N ASP A 213 8.18 -1.27 8.38
CA ASP A 213 7.05 -1.31 9.32
C ASP A 213 5.71 -1.22 8.55
N PRO A 214 4.92 -2.32 8.49
CA PRO A 214 3.57 -2.29 7.92
C PRO A 214 2.56 -1.62 8.85
N GLY A 215 2.85 -1.51 10.16
CA GLY A 215 2.03 -0.84 11.17
C GLY A 215 2.11 0.68 11.10
N ASP A 216 1.41 1.37 12.00
CA ASP A 216 1.43 2.83 12.09
C ASP A 216 2.48 3.40 13.06
N GLY A 217 3.45 2.57 13.46
CA GLY A 217 4.51 2.91 14.41
C GLY A 217 4.09 2.83 15.88
N THR A 218 2.80 2.68 16.20
CA THR A 218 2.36 2.58 17.61
C THR A 218 2.65 1.21 18.20
N GLY A 219 2.46 0.14 17.43
CA GLY A 219 2.66 -1.24 17.86
C GLY A 219 1.44 -1.87 18.52
N ALA A 220 1.10 -3.09 18.10
CA ALA A 220 -0.06 -3.84 18.59
C ALA A 220 -0.06 -4.01 20.12
N ILE A 221 1.11 -4.22 20.74
CA ILE A 221 1.24 -4.36 22.19
C ILE A 221 0.81 -3.07 22.92
N ASN A 222 1.08 -1.90 22.35
CA ASN A 222 0.72 -0.63 22.95
C ASN A 222 -0.78 -0.36 22.82
N TYR A 223 -1.39 -0.71 21.68
CA TYR A 223 -2.85 -0.67 21.56
C TYR A 223 -3.54 -1.67 22.50
N LEU A 224 -2.99 -2.86 22.67
CA LEU A 224 -3.49 -3.85 23.62
C LEU A 224 -3.46 -3.33 25.06
N GLN A 225 -2.37 -2.65 25.44
CA GLN A 225 -2.24 -2.01 26.74
C GLN A 225 -3.27 -0.89 26.92
N GLN A 226 -3.45 -0.03 25.90
CA GLN A 226 -4.44 1.04 25.94
C GLN A 226 -5.87 0.50 26.07
N VAL A 227 -6.23 -0.56 25.34
CA VAL A 227 -7.53 -1.23 25.50
C VAL A 227 -7.69 -1.76 26.92
N ARG A 228 -6.67 -2.42 27.49
CA ARG A 228 -6.74 -2.91 28.88
C ARG A 228 -7.03 -1.77 29.86
N ASP A 229 -6.36 -0.64 29.70
CA ASP A 229 -6.47 0.49 30.61
C ASP A 229 -7.82 1.22 30.44
N GLU A 230 -8.29 1.36 29.19
CA GLU A 230 -9.58 1.96 28.82
C GLU A 230 -10.77 1.24 29.49
N TYR A 231 -10.72 -0.09 29.60
CA TYR A 231 -11.82 -0.90 30.13
C TYR A 231 -11.61 -1.44 31.55
N ALA A 232 -10.52 -1.06 32.22
CA ALA A 232 -10.16 -1.60 33.54
C ALA A 232 -11.25 -1.39 34.61
N GLY A 233 -11.97 -0.27 34.56
CA GLY A 233 -13.04 0.06 35.51
C GLY A 233 -14.43 -0.49 35.17
N GLY A 234 -14.59 -1.16 34.02
CA GLY A 234 -15.88 -1.69 33.57
C GLY A 234 -16.22 -3.06 34.17
N SER A 235 -17.49 -3.48 34.04
CA SER A 235 -17.97 -4.79 34.51
C SER A 235 -17.19 -5.98 33.91
N ASN A 236 -16.64 -5.80 32.71
CA ASN A 236 -15.88 -6.83 31.99
C ASN A 236 -14.35 -6.60 32.11
N GLY A 237 -13.89 -5.62 32.89
CA GLY A 237 -12.49 -5.19 32.95
C GLY A 237 -11.52 -6.30 33.36
N ALA A 238 -11.90 -7.14 34.34
CA ALA A 238 -11.10 -8.28 34.78
C ALA A 238 -10.94 -9.35 33.68
N GLN A 239 -12.00 -9.62 32.92
CA GLN A 239 -11.98 -10.58 31.82
C GLN A 239 -11.14 -10.05 30.65
N VAL A 240 -11.28 -8.77 30.31
CA VAL A 240 -10.47 -8.09 29.28
C VAL A 240 -9.00 -8.11 29.67
N ALA A 241 -8.66 -7.82 30.93
CA ALA A 241 -7.30 -7.84 31.42
C ALA A 241 -6.67 -9.25 31.33
N ALA A 242 -7.43 -10.30 31.65
CA ALA A 242 -6.98 -11.68 31.53
C ALA A 242 -6.69 -12.07 30.08
N ILE A 243 -7.62 -11.78 29.15
CA ILE A 243 -7.45 -12.08 27.72
C ILE A 243 -6.30 -11.24 27.15
N ALA A 244 -6.22 -9.96 27.47
CA ALA A 244 -5.13 -9.09 27.03
C ALA A 244 -3.76 -9.57 27.54
N GLY A 245 -3.70 -10.13 28.75
CA GLY A 245 -2.48 -10.79 29.26
C GLY A 245 -2.04 -11.96 28.38
N GLN A 246 -2.98 -12.83 28.00
CA GLN A 246 -2.71 -13.98 27.14
C GLN A 246 -2.30 -13.56 25.72
N VAL A 247 -3.01 -12.61 25.11
CA VAL A 247 -2.68 -12.06 23.79
C VAL A 247 -1.28 -11.43 23.81
N ARG A 248 -0.94 -10.68 24.88
CA ARG A 248 0.40 -10.10 25.04
C ARG A 248 1.47 -11.19 25.12
N GLU A 249 1.24 -12.26 25.86
CA GLU A 249 2.18 -13.37 25.94
C GLU A 249 2.39 -14.04 24.58
N GLN A 250 1.32 -14.24 23.80
CA GLN A 250 1.40 -14.78 22.44
C GLN A 250 2.20 -13.82 21.53
N MET A 251 1.94 -12.51 21.57
CA MET A 251 2.70 -11.51 20.79
C MET A 251 4.19 -11.54 21.12
N LEU A 252 4.56 -11.72 22.40
CA LEU A 252 5.97 -11.81 22.81
C LEU A 252 6.63 -13.11 22.32
N LYS A 253 5.90 -14.23 22.29
CA LYS A 253 6.38 -15.49 21.69
C LYS A 253 6.60 -15.35 20.19
N VAL A 254 5.67 -14.69 19.49
CA VAL A 254 5.84 -14.35 18.06
C VAL A 254 7.10 -13.52 17.84
N VAL A 255 7.33 -12.46 18.63
CA VAL A 255 8.56 -11.65 18.54
C VAL A 255 9.81 -12.51 18.77
N ALA A 256 9.82 -13.39 19.78
CA ALA A 256 10.96 -14.25 20.06
C ALA A 256 11.25 -15.25 18.94
N ALA A 257 10.21 -15.88 18.38
CA ALA A 257 10.34 -16.80 17.26
C ALA A 257 10.81 -16.08 15.99
N SER A 258 10.25 -14.91 15.67
CA SER A 258 10.68 -14.07 14.56
C SER A 258 12.14 -13.63 14.68
N LYS A 259 12.61 -13.27 15.89
CA LYS A 259 14.04 -12.96 16.14
C LYS A 259 14.96 -14.15 15.86
N THR A 260 14.49 -15.37 16.14
CA THR A 260 15.24 -16.59 15.80
C THR A 260 15.32 -16.79 14.29
N ILE A 261 14.24 -16.52 13.55
CA ILE A 261 14.20 -16.58 12.09
C ILE A 261 15.20 -15.58 11.47
N LEU A 262 15.23 -14.34 11.98
CA LEU A 262 16.15 -13.30 11.55
C LEU A 262 17.63 -13.69 11.70
N GLN A 263 17.96 -14.44 12.75
CA GLN A 263 19.32 -14.89 13.04
C GLN A 263 19.74 -16.15 12.26
N ALA A 264 18.80 -16.82 11.59
CA ALA A 264 19.08 -18.08 10.92
C ALA A 264 19.95 -17.90 9.65
N SER A 265 20.82 -18.87 9.41
CA SER A 265 21.65 -18.95 8.20
C SER A 265 21.12 -19.91 7.14
N ASP A 266 20.16 -20.78 7.50
CA ASP A 266 19.54 -21.77 6.61
C ASP A 266 18.06 -21.98 6.97
N LEU A 267 17.24 -22.28 5.97
CA LEU A 267 15.80 -22.57 6.10
C LEU A 267 15.51 -23.82 6.93
N ARG A 268 16.41 -24.81 6.90
CA ARG A 268 16.24 -26.04 7.69
C ARG A 268 16.19 -25.77 9.20
N ALA A 269 16.74 -24.65 9.65
CA ALA A 269 16.82 -24.27 11.05
C ALA A 269 15.58 -23.50 11.56
N ILE A 270 14.67 -23.06 10.68
CA ILE A 270 13.57 -22.15 11.05
C ILE A 270 12.18 -22.74 10.98
N GLY A 271 12.03 -23.97 10.46
CA GLY A 271 10.72 -24.60 10.26
C GLY A 271 9.79 -24.55 11.50
N PRO A 272 10.28 -24.92 12.71
CA PRO A 272 9.49 -24.82 13.93
C PRO A 272 9.08 -23.39 14.28
N GLN A 273 9.99 -22.42 14.14
CA GLN A 273 9.72 -21.02 14.47
C GLN A 273 8.74 -20.38 13.49
N VAL A 274 8.86 -20.69 12.20
CA VAL A 274 7.91 -20.23 11.18
C VAL A 274 6.51 -20.77 11.47
N ALA A 275 6.39 -22.06 11.83
CA ALA A 275 5.11 -22.66 12.20
C ALA A 275 4.53 -22.06 13.49
N GLU A 276 5.39 -21.76 14.48
CA GLU A 276 5.00 -21.09 15.72
C GLU A 276 4.49 -19.67 15.45
N VAL A 277 5.22 -18.88 14.65
CA VAL A 277 4.81 -17.52 14.25
C VAL A 277 3.47 -17.56 13.51
N ALA A 278 3.28 -18.47 12.55
CA ALA A 278 2.01 -18.62 11.83
C ALA A 278 0.86 -18.97 12.78
N THR A 279 1.04 -19.98 13.63
CA THR A 279 -0.02 -20.46 14.54
C THR A 279 -0.43 -19.39 15.55
N LEU A 280 0.55 -18.74 16.19
CA LEU A 280 0.27 -17.73 17.20
C LEU A 280 -0.30 -16.44 16.59
N SER A 281 0.22 -16.01 15.43
CA SER A 281 -0.30 -14.82 14.74
C SER A 281 -1.74 -15.03 14.27
N GLU A 282 -2.07 -16.23 13.76
CA GLU A 282 -3.43 -16.61 13.41
C GLU A 282 -4.34 -16.60 14.65
N GLN A 283 -3.87 -17.14 15.77
CA GLN A 283 -4.62 -17.11 17.03
C GLN A 283 -4.87 -15.66 17.51
N ILE A 284 -3.86 -14.79 17.45
CA ILE A 284 -3.95 -13.39 17.87
C ILE A 284 -4.97 -12.62 17.01
N GLY A 285 -4.85 -12.75 15.68
CA GLY A 285 -5.62 -11.97 14.70
C GLY A 285 -7.01 -12.51 14.40
N ARG A 286 -7.18 -13.84 14.35
CA ARG A 286 -8.38 -14.52 13.84
C ARG A 286 -8.96 -15.58 14.80
N GLY A 287 -8.32 -15.83 15.94
CA GLY A 287 -8.78 -16.81 16.93
C GLY A 287 -10.10 -16.45 17.61
N ARG A 288 -10.80 -17.47 18.15
CA ARG A 288 -12.08 -17.30 18.90
C ARG A 288 -11.90 -17.07 20.40
N GLU A 289 -10.82 -17.59 20.96
CA GLU A 289 -10.46 -17.44 22.37
C GLU A 289 -9.07 -16.84 22.47
N GLN A 290 -8.72 -16.23 23.60
CA GLN A 290 -7.37 -15.68 23.84
C GLN A 290 -6.83 -14.82 22.69
N SER A 291 -7.70 -14.05 22.03
CA SER A 291 -7.43 -13.35 20.77
C SER A 291 -7.96 -11.92 20.82
N VAL A 292 -7.56 -11.08 19.86
CA VAL A 292 -8.11 -9.73 19.74
C VAL A 292 -9.62 -9.74 19.42
N PRO A 293 -10.14 -10.60 18.52
CA PRO A 293 -11.59 -10.77 18.35
C PRO A 293 -12.33 -11.20 19.62
N HIS A 294 -11.70 -11.98 20.50
CA HIS A 294 -12.31 -12.39 21.77
C HIS A 294 -12.45 -11.20 22.74
N ILE A 295 -11.44 -10.34 22.86
CA ILE A 295 -11.51 -9.10 23.67
C ILE A 295 -12.70 -8.27 23.24
N ALA A 296 -12.83 -8.09 21.94
CA ALA A 296 -13.95 -7.38 21.34
C ALA A 296 -15.32 -7.99 21.67
N SER A 297 -15.43 -9.33 21.56
CA SER A 297 -16.66 -10.05 21.86
C SER A 297 -17.06 -9.87 23.34
N VAL A 298 -16.10 -9.95 24.27
CA VAL A 298 -16.31 -9.71 25.70
C VAL A 298 -16.76 -8.29 25.98
N LEU A 299 -16.18 -7.32 25.29
CA LEU A 299 -16.57 -5.92 25.44
C LEU A 299 -17.95 -5.62 24.83
N GLN A 300 -18.57 -6.59 24.13
CA GLN A 300 -19.73 -6.35 23.27
C GLN A 300 -19.45 -5.22 22.25
N LEU A 301 -18.16 -4.99 22.00
CA LEU A 301 -17.57 -4.11 20.99
C LEU A 301 -17.07 -4.91 19.80
N ASN A 302 -17.53 -6.16 19.68
CA ASN A 302 -18.11 -6.49 18.40
C ASN A 302 -18.91 -5.25 17.99
N PRO A 303 -18.67 -4.62 16.83
CA PRO A 303 -19.85 -4.11 16.18
C PRO A 303 -20.77 -5.33 16.27
N ALA A 304 -21.94 -5.23 16.92
CA ALA A 304 -23.06 -6.03 16.43
C ALA A 304 -22.85 -5.96 14.93
N ALA A 305 -22.50 -7.07 14.26
CA ALA A 305 -22.26 -7.03 12.81
C ALA A 305 -23.44 -6.22 12.33
N PRO A 306 -23.23 -4.99 11.83
CA PRO A 306 -24.09 -3.86 12.18
C PRO A 306 -25.50 -4.40 12.23
N THR A 307 -26.22 -4.16 13.32
CA THR A 307 -27.65 -4.02 13.11
C THR A 307 -27.79 -2.76 12.24
N VAL A 308 -27.29 -2.81 10.98
CA VAL A 308 -28.10 -2.66 9.81
C VAL A 308 -29.38 -3.40 10.17
N THR A 309 -30.27 -2.71 10.89
CA THR A 309 -31.62 -2.56 10.37
C THR A 309 -31.41 -2.43 8.90
N ALA A 310 -31.62 -3.54 8.19
CA ALA A 310 -31.39 -3.66 6.75
C ALA A 310 -31.80 -2.31 6.19
N GLU A 311 -30.82 -1.49 5.79
CA GLU A 311 -31.12 -0.21 5.20
C GLU A 311 -31.58 -0.63 3.82
N ASN A 312 -32.89 -0.93 3.78
CA ASN A 312 -33.62 -1.67 2.76
C ASN A 312 -32.68 -2.40 1.78
N VAL A 313 -32.08 -3.53 2.18
CA VAL A 313 -31.73 -4.53 1.16
C VAL A 313 -33.08 -4.84 0.53
N PRO A 314 -33.30 -4.52 -0.76
CA PRO A 314 -34.57 -4.83 -1.37
C PRO A 314 -34.75 -6.33 -1.20
N SER A 315 -35.75 -6.74 -0.43
CA SER A 315 -36.30 -8.10 -0.48
C SER A 315 -37.08 -8.19 -1.81
N ALA A 316 -36.37 -7.97 -2.91
CA ALA A 316 -36.85 -8.22 -4.23
C ALA A 316 -36.64 -9.72 -4.49
N PRO A 317 -37.62 -10.41 -5.11
CA PRO A 317 -37.39 -11.77 -5.58
C PRO A 317 -36.13 -11.80 -6.47
N ASN A 318 -35.32 -12.86 -6.33
CA ASN A 318 -34.04 -13.09 -7.04
C ASN A 318 -32.83 -12.26 -6.56
N THR A 319 -32.64 -12.11 -5.24
CA THR A 319 -31.41 -11.54 -4.66
C THR A 319 -30.62 -12.59 -3.87
N VAL A 320 -29.29 -12.63 -4.03
CA VAL A 320 -28.35 -13.49 -3.26
C VAL A 320 -27.27 -12.60 -2.64
N THR A 321 -26.82 -12.95 -1.42
CA THR A 321 -25.77 -12.19 -0.72
C THR A 321 -24.46 -12.98 -0.68
N VAL A 322 -23.34 -12.30 -0.92
CA VAL A 322 -21.98 -12.78 -0.71
C VAL A 322 -21.29 -11.84 0.27
N ASP A 323 -20.91 -12.35 1.43
CA ASP A 323 -20.16 -11.57 2.41
C ASP A 323 -18.66 -11.60 2.09
N MET A 324 -17.97 -10.47 2.19
CA MET A 324 -16.52 -10.39 2.26
C MET A 324 -16.13 -10.28 3.73
N LYS A 325 -15.60 -11.38 4.27
CA LYS A 325 -15.19 -11.49 5.67
C LYS A 325 -13.99 -12.41 5.78
N ASP A 326 -13.13 -12.16 6.75
CA ASP A 326 -11.94 -12.97 7.01
C ASP A 326 -11.04 -13.09 5.76
N PHE A 327 -10.96 -12.02 4.95
CA PHE A 327 -10.25 -12.00 3.66
C PHE A 327 -10.72 -13.08 2.67
N ALA A 328 -11.99 -13.47 2.74
CA ALA A 328 -12.60 -14.46 1.85
C ALA A 328 -14.00 -14.00 1.38
N TYR A 329 -14.46 -14.56 0.26
CA TYR A 329 -15.87 -14.46 -0.14
C TYR A 329 -16.67 -15.62 0.46
N ALA A 330 -17.81 -15.31 1.07
CA ALA A 330 -18.65 -16.27 1.77
C ALA A 330 -20.11 -16.14 1.34
N PRO A 331 -20.67 -17.15 0.65
CA PRO A 331 -19.99 -18.33 0.13
C PRO A 331 -19.00 -18.00 -1.01
N GLU A 332 -17.96 -18.81 -1.15
CA GLU A 332 -16.93 -18.65 -2.19
C GLU A 332 -17.51 -18.86 -3.60
N SER A 333 -18.45 -19.81 -3.73
CA SER A 333 -19.13 -20.14 -4.98
C SER A 333 -20.63 -20.08 -4.79
N ILE A 334 -21.33 -19.42 -5.71
CA ILE A 334 -22.80 -19.41 -5.78
C ILE A 334 -23.30 -19.88 -7.14
N ASN A 335 -24.41 -20.61 -7.12
CA ASN A 335 -25.17 -20.97 -8.32
C ASN A 335 -26.48 -20.19 -8.29
N VAL A 336 -26.75 -19.42 -9.34
CA VAL A 336 -27.91 -18.52 -9.44
C VAL A 336 -28.57 -18.66 -10.80
N LYS A 337 -29.84 -18.27 -10.92
CA LYS A 337 -30.51 -18.19 -12.22
C LYS A 337 -30.23 -16.86 -12.91
N ARG A 338 -30.30 -16.83 -14.23
CA ARG A 338 -30.31 -15.59 -15.02
C ARG A 338 -31.27 -14.55 -14.41
N GLY A 339 -30.83 -13.29 -14.33
CA GLY A 339 -31.57 -12.18 -13.75
C GLY A 339 -31.47 -12.08 -12.23
N THR A 340 -30.65 -12.92 -11.58
CA THR A 340 -30.37 -12.81 -10.14
C THR A 340 -29.44 -11.64 -9.86
N THR A 341 -29.79 -10.87 -8.83
CA THR A 341 -28.95 -9.80 -8.28
C THR A 341 -28.09 -10.33 -7.14
N VAL A 342 -26.77 -10.18 -7.24
CA VAL A 342 -25.83 -10.54 -6.17
C VAL A 342 -25.39 -9.30 -5.43
N VAL A 343 -25.57 -9.31 -4.11
CA VAL A 343 -25.15 -8.25 -3.20
C VAL A 343 -23.89 -8.69 -2.48
N PHE A 344 -22.78 -8.04 -2.77
CA PHE A 344 -21.50 -8.25 -2.09
C PHE A 344 -21.41 -7.29 -0.90
N VAL A 345 -21.24 -7.81 0.30
CA VAL A 345 -21.23 -7.02 1.54
C VAL A 345 -19.85 -7.07 2.16
N ASN A 346 -19.15 -5.93 2.26
CA ASN A 346 -17.88 -5.88 2.97
C ASN A 346 -18.11 -5.86 4.48
N ARG A 347 -17.87 -7.00 5.12
CA ARG A 347 -17.93 -7.17 6.57
C ARG A 347 -16.55 -7.13 7.24
N ASP A 348 -15.49 -7.05 6.46
CA ASP A 348 -14.14 -6.83 6.95
C ASP A 348 -13.87 -5.34 7.21
N ASN A 349 -12.83 -5.09 8.00
CA ASN A 349 -12.26 -3.75 8.19
C ASN A 349 -11.32 -3.36 7.03
N ALA A 350 -10.81 -4.34 6.29
CA ALA A 350 -10.00 -4.13 5.10
C ALA A 350 -10.88 -3.70 3.92
N LYS A 351 -10.30 -2.92 3.00
CA LYS A 351 -10.96 -2.65 1.72
C LYS A 351 -10.91 -3.90 0.87
N HIS A 352 -12.00 -4.18 0.16
CA HIS A 352 -12.07 -5.29 -0.79
C HIS A 352 -12.58 -4.82 -2.13
N THR A 353 -12.50 -5.69 -3.13
CA THR A 353 -13.10 -5.48 -4.44
C THR A 353 -13.80 -6.76 -4.88
N VAL A 354 -14.59 -6.69 -5.95
CA VAL A 354 -15.15 -7.83 -6.67
C VAL A 354 -14.80 -7.59 -8.13
N THR A 355 -13.74 -8.27 -8.59
CA THR A 355 -13.16 -8.07 -9.92
C THR A 355 -13.17 -9.39 -10.69
N GLU A 356 -13.82 -9.43 -11.85
CA GLU A 356 -13.89 -10.64 -12.67
C GLU A 356 -12.56 -10.91 -13.39
N ASP A 357 -12.17 -12.19 -13.53
CA ASP A 357 -10.89 -12.59 -14.13
C ASP A 357 -10.75 -12.11 -15.59
N GLY A 358 -11.82 -12.24 -16.37
CA GLY A 358 -11.92 -11.78 -17.76
C GLY A 358 -12.14 -10.26 -17.92
N GLY A 359 -12.28 -9.51 -16.82
CA GLY A 359 -12.48 -8.07 -16.82
C GLY A 359 -13.90 -7.60 -17.16
N LYS A 360 -14.91 -8.47 -17.12
CA LYS A 360 -16.30 -8.10 -17.42
C LYS A 360 -16.93 -7.16 -16.38
N PHE A 361 -16.52 -7.26 -15.12
CA PHE A 361 -16.96 -6.37 -14.05
C PHE A 361 -15.86 -6.10 -13.02
N ASN A 362 -15.99 -4.96 -12.35
CA ASN A 362 -15.09 -4.49 -11.30
C ASN A 362 -15.89 -3.54 -10.40
N SER A 363 -15.96 -3.85 -9.10
CA SER A 363 -16.68 -3.02 -8.12
C SER A 363 -15.98 -1.72 -7.75
N GLU A 364 -14.70 -1.55 -8.13
CA GLU A 364 -13.77 -0.64 -7.46
C GLU A 364 -13.68 -0.93 -5.96
N ASP A 365 -13.12 0.01 -5.17
CA ASP A 365 -12.97 -0.12 -3.72
C ASP A 365 -14.33 -0.24 -3.01
N ILE A 366 -14.54 -1.36 -2.32
CA ILE A 366 -15.62 -1.54 -1.35
C ILE A 366 -15.04 -1.33 0.05
N ALA A 367 -15.30 -0.17 0.64
CA ALA A 367 -14.87 0.13 2.00
C ALA A 367 -15.59 -0.76 3.04
N ALA A 368 -15.01 -0.85 4.24
CA ALA A 368 -15.60 -1.58 5.36
C ALA A 368 -17.07 -1.16 5.61
N GLY A 369 -17.95 -2.14 5.75
CA GLY A 369 -19.39 -1.94 5.95
C GLY A 369 -20.16 -1.46 4.72
N LYS A 370 -19.52 -1.34 3.54
CA LYS A 370 -20.19 -0.96 2.28
C LYS A 370 -20.55 -2.18 1.45
N THR A 371 -21.46 -1.98 0.50
CA THR A 371 -21.96 -3.02 -0.39
C THR A 371 -21.71 -2.66 -1.85
N TYR A 372 -21.58 -3.70 -2.67
CA TYR A 372 -21.62 -3.64 -4.13
C TYR A 372 -22.72 -4.57 -4.62
N THR A 373 -23.42 -4.20 -5.69
CA THR A 373 -24.54 -4.99 -6.20
C THR A 373 -24.41 -5.15 -7.71
N LEU A 374 -24.60 -6.38 -8.20
CA LEU A 374 -24.50 -6.71 -9.62
C LEU A 374 -25.58 -7.71 -10.03
N THR A 375 -26.32 -7.42 -11.10
CA THR A 375 -27.29 -8.34 -11.70
C THR A 375 -26.65 -9.16 -12.82
N PHE A 376 -26.86 -10.47 -12.79
CA PHE A 376 -26.28 -11.41 -13.75
C PHE A 376 -27.31 -11.84 -14.80
N ASP A 377 -27.32 -11.17 -15.95
CA ASP A 377 -28.29 -11.36 -17.04
C ASP A 377 -27.81 -12.29 -18.17
N GLU A 378 -26.62 -12.87 -18.07
CA GLU A 378 -26.04 -13.79 -19.04
C GLU A 378 -25.67 -15.12 -18.36
N PRO A 379 -26.16 -16.27 -18.87
CA PRO A 379 -25.70 -17.57 -18.39
C PRO A 379 -24.20 -17.74 -18.60
N GLY A 380 -23.52 -18.39 -17.65
CA GLY A 380 -22.07 -18.57 -17.69
C GLY A 380 -21.43 -18.78 -16.32
N THR A 381 -20.11 -18.94 -16.30
CA THR A 381 -19.33 -18.96 -15.06
C THR A 381 -18.44 -17.73 -15.02
N PHE A 382 -18.51 -16.98 -13.93
CA PHE A 382 -17.81 -15.72 -13.73
C PHE A 382 -16.92 -15.85 -12.49
N PRO A 383 -15.65 -16.30 -12.65
CA PRO A 383 -14.68 -16.26 -11.57
C PRO A 383 -14.26 -14.82 -11.28
N TYR A 384 -14.10 -14.49 -10.00
CA TYR A 384 -13.74 -13.16 -9.54
C TYR A 384 -12.80 -13.22 -8.35
N PHE A 385 -12.08 -12.12 -8.11
CA PHE A 385 -11.08 -12.01 -7.05
C PHE A 385 -11.04 -10.59 -6.46
N CYS A 386 -10.42 -10.49 -5.29
CA CYS A 386 -10.14 -9.20 -4.65
C CYS A 386 -8.75 -8.73 -5.06
N LYS A 387 -8.65 -7.58 -5.75
CA LYS A 387 -7.37 -6.99 -6.19
C LYS A 387 -6.35 -6.71 -5.08
N PHE A 388 -6.78 -6.65 -3.83
CA PHE A 388 -5.90 -6.37 -2.69
C PHE A 388 -5.38 -7.63 -2.00
N HIS A 389 -6.17 -8.72 -2.04
CA HIS A 389 -5.97 -9.89 -1.17
C HIS A 389 -6.16 -11.21 -1.92
N GLY A 390 -6.09 -11.17 -3.25
CA GLY A 390 -6.19 -12.31 -4.15
C GLY A 390 -5.77 -11.93 -5.57
N ASP A 391 -5.80 -12.91 -6.46
CA ASP A 391 -5.45 -12.74 -7.87
C ASP A 391 -6.28 -13.68 -8.76
N LYS A 392 -6.24 -13.45 -10.08
CA LYS A 392 -6.94 -14.23 -11.10
C LYS A 392 -6.63 -15.71 -10.99
N GLY A 393 -7.57 -16.55 -11.41
CA GLY A 393 -7.39 -18.01 -11.44
C GLY A 393 -7.61 -18.68 -10.08
N GLY A 394 -8.27 -18.00 -9.14
CA GLY A 394 -8.64 -18.58 -7.85
C GLY A 394 -7.57 -18.48 -6.78
N ILE A 395 -6.72 -17.45 -6.81
CA ILE A 395 -5.63 -17.26 -5.84
C ILE A 395 -6.15 -16.43 -4.65
N ASP A 396 -5.97 -16.97 -3.45
CA ASP A 396 -6.36 -16.41 -2.15
C ASP A 396 -7.83 -15.95 -2.08
N MET A 397 -8.10 -14.65 -1.89
CA MET A 397 -9.46 -14.12 -1.84
C MET A 397 -10.09 -14.10 -3.25
N ALA A 398 -10.62 -15.25 -3.65
CA ALA A 398 -11.30 -15.48 -4.93
C ALA A 398 -12.63 -16.23 -4.75
N GLY A 399 -13.49 -16.15 -5.75
CA GLY A 399 -14.81 -16.78 -5.77
C GLY A 399 -15.35 -16.94 -7.19
N LYS A 400 -16.55 -17.53 -7.32
CA LYS A 400 -17.23 -17.63 -8.62
C LYS A 400 -18.74 -17.56 -8.53
N VAL A 401 -19.35 -16.93 -9.54
CA VAL A 401 -20.80 -16.97 -9.77
C VAL A 401 -21.06 -17.87 -10.98
N VAL A 402 -21.85 -18.93 -10.80
CA VAL A 402 -22.36 -19.76 -11.89
C VAL A 402 -23.81 -19.35 -12.14
N VAL A 403 -24.09 -18.87 -13.36
CA VAL A 403 -25.39 -18.40 -13.78
C VAL A 403 -26.01 -19.44 -14.70
N GLU A 404 -27.08 -20.08 -14.21
CA GLU A 404 -27.90 -21.02 -14.96
C GLU A 404 -28.89 -20.29 -15.89
N PRO A 405 -29.32 -20.93 -17.00
CA PRO A 405 -30.24 -20.36 -17.99
C PRO A 405 -31.55 -19.77 -17.44
#